data_AF-A0A510Y591-F1
#
_entry.id   AF-A0A510Y591-F1
#
_cell.length_a   1.000
_cell.length_b   1.000
_cell.length_c   1.000
_cell.angle_alpha   90.00
_cell.angle_beta   90.00
_cell.angle_gamma   90.00
#
_symmetry.space_group_name_H-M   'P 1'
#
loop_
_entity.id
_entity.type
_entity.pdbx_description
1 polymer ?
#
loop_
_entity_poly.entity_id
_entity_poly.type
_entity_poly.pdbx_seq_one_letter_code
_entity_poly.pdbx_strand_id
1 'polypeptide(L)'
;MAKEKKRRSFLKKKNIDESTLRERLRRLNPRAKKYAKNPKETEKLLRQAREKADENQSPLKNVWQELQLMLEMLRAWWKKEYQHVPYKSIVAIIAGLIYFVSPIDLVPDFLPGGLIDDAAVISFVFKQVQKDLEDFKEWKLQRDNTIDADE
;
A
#
# COMPACT_ATOMS: atom_id res chain seq x y z
N MET A 1 12.52 11.03 22.04
CA MET A 1 11.41 10.41 22.82
C MET A 1 10.00 10.78 22.32
N ALA A 2 9.81 11.74 21.38
CA ALA A 2 8.47 12.17 20.92
C ALA A 2 7.90 11.39 19.71
N LYS A 3 8.73 10.71 18.91
CA LYS A 3 8.27 9.93 17.73
C LYS A 3 7.49 8.65 18.11
N GLU A 4 7.68 8.13 19.31
CA GLU A 4 7.08 6.86 19.76
C GLU A 4 5.69 7.02 20.38
N LYS A 5 5.39 8.19 20.98
CA LYS A 5 4.06 8.48 21.52
C LYS A 5 3.02 8.73 20.41
N LYS A 6 3.42 9.32 19.28
CA LYS A 6 2.54 9.51 18.10
C LYS A 6 2.24 8.20 17.37
N ARG A 7 3.15 7.21 17.42
CA ARG A 7 2.96 5.86 16.85
C ARG A 7 1.78 5.11 17.46
N ARG A 8 1.52 5.31 18.75
CA ARG A 8 0.51 4.57 19.53
C ARG A 8 -0.89 5.19 19.56
N SER A 9 -1.08 6.45 19.17
CA SER A 9 -2.33 7.16 19.51
C SER A 9 -3.44 7.12 18.44
N PHE A 10 -3.21 6.55 17.25
CA PHE A 10 -4.25 6.53 16.21
C PHE A 10 -4.95 5.17 16.05
N LEU A 11 -4.27 4.07 16.39
CA LEU A 11 -4.81 2.70 16.34
C LEU A 11 -5.82 2.40 17.48
N LYS A 12 -5.81 3.22 18.54
CA LYS A 12 -6.63 3.00 19.73
C LYS A 12 -8.12 3.35 19.57
N LYS A 13 -8.53 3.94 18.45
CA LYS A 13 -9.89 4.50 18.28
C LYS A 13 -10.90 3.56 17.60
N LYS A 14 -10.51 2.36 17.14
CA LYS A 14 -11.39 1.44 16.38
C LYS A 14 -11.33 -0.06 16.75
N ASN A 15 -10.70 -0.48 17.85
CA ASN A 15 -10.63 -1.92 18.24
C ASN A 15 -10.03 -2.86 17.16
N ILE A 16 -9.15 -2.38 16.28
CA ILE A 16 -8.43 -3.23 15.32
C ILE A 16 -7.04 -3.51 15.86
N ASP A 17 -6.78 -4.76 16.24
CA ASP A 17 -5.48 -5.18 16.76
C ASP A 17 -4.43 -5.25 15.63
N GLU A 18 -3.26 -4.67 15.88
CA GLU A 18 -2.15 -4.61 14.92
C GLU A 18 -1.67 -6.03 14.57
N SER A 19 -1.77 -6.96 15.52
CA SER A 19 -1.41 -8.36 15.31
C SER A 19 -2.29 -9.02 14.24
N THR A 20 -3.59 -8.72 14.24
CA THR A 20 -4.56 -9.22 13.25
C THR A 20 -4.26 -8.70 11.84
N LEU A 21 -3.89 -7.43 11.71
CA LEU A 21 -3.48 -6.84 10.42
C LEU A 21 -2.19 -7.48 9.89
N ARG A 22 -1.21 -7.69 10.78
CA ARG A 22 0.04 -8.37 10.44
C ARG A 22 -0.22 -9.80 9.98
N GLU A 23 -1.08 -10.53 10.68
CA GLU A 23 -1.41 -11.90 10.32
C GLU A 23 -2.12 -11.97 8.96
N ARG A 24 -3.11 -11.11 8.71
CA ARG A 24 -3.81 -11.06 7.43
C ARG A 24 -2.87 -10.74 6.27
N LEU A 25 -2.02 -9.72 6.39
CA LEU A 25 -1.04 -9.41 5.36
C LEU A 25 -0.01 -10.54 5.17
N ARG A 26 0.37 -11.22 6.25
CA ARG A 26 1.26 -12.39 6.17
C ARG A 26 0.63 -13.53 5.37
N ARG A 27 -0.68 -13.77 5.51
CA ARG A 27 -1.41 -14.76 4.69
C ARG A 27 -1.43 -14.39 3.21
N LEU A 28 -1.38 -13.09 2.88
CA LEU A 28 -1.31 -12.61 1.50
C LEU A 28 0.09 -12.71 0.89
N ASN A 29 1.16 -12.87 1.68
CA ASN A 29 2.55 -12.91 1.19
C ASN A 29 2.80 -13.87 0.01
N PRO A 30 2.30 -15.13 0.00
CA PRO A 30 2.52 -16.04 -1.12
C PRO A 30 1.88 -15.52 -2.42
N ARG A 31 0.65 -14.98 -2.33
CA ARG A 31 -0.02 -14.36 -3.48
C ARG A 31 0.70 -13.08 -3.89
N ALA A 32 1.02 -12.19 -2.95
CA ALA A 32 1.74 -10.96 -3.24
C ALA A 32 3.10 -11.21 -3.93
N LYS A 33 3.84 -12.25 -3.52
CA LYS A 33 5.05 -12.70 -4.23
C LYS A 33 4.76 -13.19 -5.66
N LYS A 34 3.63 -13.88 -5.89
CA LYS A 34 3.20 -14.32 -7.23
C LYS A 34 2.91 -13.12 -8.13
N TYR A 35 2.17 -12.12 -7.63
CA TYR A 35 1.92 -10.86 -8.33
C TYR A 35 3.24 -10.17 -8.68
N ALA A 36 4.13 -9.98 -7.69
CA ALA A 36 5.43 -9.35 -7.91
C ALA A 36 6.29 -10.06 -8.98
N LYS A 37 6.15 -11.38 -9.14
CA LYS A 37 6.87 -12.15 -10.16
C LYS A 37 6.17 -12.18 -11.53
N ASN A 38 4.92 -11.73 -11.63
CA ASN A 38 4.12 -11.78 -12.84
C ASN A 38 3.70 -10.37 -13.28
N PRO A 39 4.33 -9.83 -14.35
CA PRO A 39 4.00 -8.50 -14.89
C PRO A 39 2.52 -8.28 -15.19
N LYS A 40 1.84 -9.27 -15.79
CA LYS A 40 0.42 -9.16 -16.16
C LYS A 40 -0.51 -9.07 -14.94
N GLU A 41 -0.19 -9.82 -13.89
CA GLU A 41 -0.97 -9.77 -12.64
C GLU A 41 -0.72 -8.46 -11.89
N THR A 42 0.52 -7.96 -11.89
CA THR A 42 0.85 -6.65 -11.30
C THR A 42 0.12 -5.52 -12.04
N GLU A 43 0.11 -5.55 -13.37
CA GLU A 43 -0.65 -4.60 -14.20
C GLU A 43 -2.14 -4.62 -13.87
N LYS A 44 -2.73 -5.82 -13.83
CA LYS A 44 -4.14 -6.01 -13.51
C LYS A 44 -4.46 -5.45 -12.12
N LEU A 45 -3.63 -5.73 -11.12
CA LEU A 45 -3.79 -5.20 -9.77
C LEU A 45 -3.72 -3.68 -9.75
N LEU A 46 -2.75 -3.09 -10.44
CA LEU A 46 -2.61 -1.64 -10.53
C LEU A 46 -3.84 -0.98 -11.15
N ARG A 47 -4.40 -1.57 -12.21
CA ARG A 47 -5.62 -1.09 -12.85
C ARG A 47 -6.82 -1.17 -11.89
N GLN A 48 -7.06 -2.35 -11.32
CA GLN A 48 -8.18 -2.55 -10.40
C GLN A 48 -8.09 -1.68 -9.15
N ALA A 49 -6.87 -1.48 -8.62
CA ALA A 49 -6.64 -0.62 -7.48
C ALA A 49 -6.90 0.85 -7.80
N ARG A 50 -6.55 1.31 -9.01
CA ARG A 50 -6.89 2.67 -9.46
C ARG A 50 -8.39 2.86 -9.62
N GLU A 51 -9.06 1.96 -10.35
CA GLU A 51 -10.52 2.00 -10.56
C GLU A 51 -11.26 2.07 -9.21
N LYS A 52 -10.93 1.16 -8.28
CA LYS A 52 -11.55 1.17 -6.96
C LYS A 52 -11.21 2.41 -6.13
N ALA A 53 -10.00 2.93 -6.26
CA ALA A 53 -9.60 4.17 -5.59
C ALA A 53 -10.49 5.33 -6.06
N ASP A 54 -10.68 5.47 -7.38
CA ASP A 54 -11.51 6.53 -7.97
C ASP A 54 -12.99 6.41 -7.57
N GLU A 55 -13.51 5.20 -7.43
CA GLU A 55 -14.88 4.95 -6.94
C GLU A 55 -15.06 5.24 -5.44
N ASN A 56 -13.99 5.14 -4.63
CA ASN A 56 -14.04 5.22 -3.16
C ASN A 56 -13.29 6.42 -2.57
N GLN A 57 -13.21 7.54 -3.31
CA GLN A 57 -12.50 8.75 -2.88
C GLN A 57 -12.96 9.31 -1.52
N SER A 58 -14.25 9.19 -1.19
CA SER A 58 -14.82 9.75 0.06
C SER A 58 -14.37 9.00 1.32
N PRO A 59 -14.52 7.65 1.43
CA PRO A 59 -13.94 6.87 2.54
C PRO A 59 -12.42 6.96 2.64
N LEU A 60 -11.74 7.16 1.51
CA LEU A 60 -10.27 7.14 1.41
C LEU A 60 -9.63 8.52 1.54
N LYS A 61 -10.40 9.59 1.73
CA LYS A 61 -9.90 10.97 1.73
C LYS A 61 -8.66 11.18 2.62
N ASN A 62 -8.61 10.48 3.76
CA ASN A 62 -7.52 10.59 4.74
C ASN A 62 -6.27 9.74 4.41
N VAL A 63 -6.35 8.84 3.42
CA VAL A 63 -5.26 7.94 3.01
C VAL A 63 -5.00 8.00 1.50
N TRP A 64 -5.65 8.94 0.81
CA TRP A 64 -5.67 9.02 -0.64
C TRP A 64 -4.27 9.24 -1.20
N GLN A 65 -3.53 10.18 -0.61
CA GLN A 65 -2.18 10.52 -1.04
C GLN A 65 -1.22 9.36 -0.84
N GLU A 66 -1.34 8.65 0.28
CA GLU A 66 -0.57 7.46 0.59
C GLU A 66 -0.85 6.34 -0.40
N LEU A 67 -2.13 6.12 -0.75
CA LEU A 67 -2.54 5.13 -1.74
C LEU A 67 -1.97 5.46 -3.12
N GLN A 68 -2.09 6.71 -3.56
CA GLN A 68 -1.53 7.15 -4.85
C GLN A 68 -0.02 6.96 -4.90
N LEU A 69 0.71 7.33 -3.85
CA LEU A 69 2.16 7.16 -3.79
C LEU A 69 2.57 5.67 -3.86
N MET A 70 1.83 4.78 -3.20
CA MET A 70 2.07 3.34 -3.31
C MET A 70 1.81 2.79 -4.72
N LEU A 71 0.74 3.26 -5.39
CA LEU A 71 0.43 2.87 -6.77
C LEU A 71 1.49 3.37 -7.75
N GLU A 72 1.97 4.59 -7.57
CA GLU A 72 3.06 5.16 -8.36
C GLU A 72 4.37 4.38 -8.19
N MET A 73 4.77 4.11 -6.95
CA MET A 73 5.99 3.35 -6.68
C MET A 73 5.90 1.94 -7.26
N LEU A 74 4.75 1.26 -7.10
CA LEU A 74 4.56 -0.07 -7.67
C LEU A 74 4.61 -0.04 -9.20
N ARG A 75 4.05 1.00 -9.85
CA ARG A 75 4.14 1.19 -11.30
C ARG A 75 5.58 1.43 -11.76
N ALA A 76 6.30 2.33 -11.12
CA ALA A 76 7.71 2.62 -11.44
C ALA A 76 8.60 1.39 -11.23
N TRP A 77 8.35 0.62 -10.18
CA TRP A 77 9.03 -0.65 -9.93
C TRP A 77 8.71 -1.70 -11.00
N TRP A 78 7.45 -1.86 -11.36
CA TRP A 78 7.03 -2.82 -12.39
C TRP A 78 7.63 -2.48 -13.76
N LYS A 79 7.67 -1.18 -14.12
CA LYS A 79 8.31 -0.69 -15.34
C LYS A 79 9.85 -0.74 -15.30
N LYS A 80 10.44 -1.14 -14.17
CA LYS A 80 11.89 -1.11 -13.92
C LYS A 80 12.51 0.30 -13.94
N GLU A 81 11.70 1.34 -13.82
CA GLU A 81 12.16 2.74 -13.73
C GLU A 81 12.74 3.04 -12.34
N TYR A 82 12.23 2.38 -11.29
CA TYR A 82 12.70 2.51 -9.92
C TYR A 82 12.91 1.14 -9.27
N GLN A 83 14.17 0.74 -9.03
CA GLN A 83 14.52 -0.55 -8.40
C GLN A 83 15.17 -0.39 -7.02
N HIS A 84 15.37 0.84 -6.54
CA HIS A 84 15.94 1.16 -5.22
C HIS A 84 14.90 0.99 -4.10
N VAL A 85 14.30 -0.18 -4.01
CA VAL A 85 13.27 -0.51 -3.01
C VAL A 85 13.42 -1.96 -2.57
N PRO A 86 13.41 -2.25 -1.25
CA PRO A 86 13.46 -3.62 -0.76
C PRO A 86 12.28 -4.44 -1.30
N TYR A 87 12.56 -5.67 -1.76
CA TYR A 87 11.52 -6.57 -2.28
C TYR A 87 10.38 -6.81 -1.27
N LYS A 88 10.70 -6.83 0.03
CA LYS A 88 9.70 -6.93 1.12
C LYS A 88 8.67 -5.80 1.09
N SER A 89 9.08 -4.59 0.68
CA SER A 89 8.23 -3.40 0.66
C SER A 89 7.26 -3.46 -0.52
N ILE A 90 7.73 -3.94 -1.69
CA ILE A 90 6.88 -4.24 -2.84
C ILE A 90 5.84 -5.30 -2.49
N VAL A 91 6.25 -6.39 -1.83
CA VAL A 91 5.32 -7.44 -1.39
C VAL A 91 4.28 -6.90 -0.40
N ALA A 92 4.68 -6.04 0.55
CA ALA A 92 3.77 -5.43 1.50
C ALA A 92 2.74 -4.50 0.82
N ILE A 93 3.17 -3.70 -0.15
CA ILE A 93 2.28 -2.83 -0.95
C ILE A 93 1.29 -3.67 -1.74
N ILE A 94 1.77 -4.68 -2.47
CA ILE A 94 0.90 -5.58 -3.24
C ILE A 94 -0.12 -6.27 -2.31
N ALA A 95 0.30 -6.73 -1.13
CA ALA A 95 -0.62 -7.33 -0.16
C ALA A 95 -1.72 -6.35 0.29
N GLY A 96 -1.35 -5.09 0.56
CA GLY A 96 -2.29 -4.02 0.86
C GLY A 96 -3.29 -3.74 -0.27
N LEU A 97 -2.78 -3.66 -1.51
CA LEU A 97 -3.61 -3.41 -2.69
C LEU A 97 -4.55 -4.57 -3.03
N ILE A 98 -4.11 -5.83 -2.84
CA ILE A 98 -4.97 -7.00 -3.02
C ILE A 98 -6.16 -6.92 -2.06
N TYR A 99 -5.90 -6.64 -0.77
CA TYR A 99 -6.96 -6.47 0.22
C TYR A 99 -7.89 -5.31 -0.16
N PHE A 100 -7.30 -4.19 -0.57
CA PHE A 100 -8.04 -3.01 -1.00
C PHE A 100 -8.96 -3.32 -2.18
N VAL A 101 -8.49 -3.97 -3.24
CA VAL A 101 -9.27 -4.27 -4.45
C VAL A 101 -10.41 -5.24 -4.18
N SER A 102 -10.12 -6.40 -3.58
CA SER A 102 -11.13 -7.42 -3.30
C SER A 102 -10.95 -7.97 -1.88
N PRO A 103 -11.58 -7.34 -0.87
CA PRO A 103 -11.50 -7.82 0.51
C PRO A 103 -12.19 -9.19 0.71
N ILE A 104 -13.09 -9.59 -0.21
CA ILE A 104 -13.96 -10.79 -0.10
C ILE A 104 -13.26 -12.05 -0.64
N ASP A 105 -12.38 -11.94 -1.63
CA ASP A 105 -11.86 -13.10 -2.40
C ASP A 105 -10.84 -13.99 -1.66
N LEU A 106 -10.53 -13.73 -0.39
CA LEU A 106 -9.28 -14.25 0.19
C LEU A 106 -9.33 -14.80 1.60
N VAL A 107 -10.32 -14.44 2.41
CA VAL A 107 -10.61 -15.11 3.68
C VAL A 107 -12.08 -14.86 4.02
N PRO A 108 -13.01 -15.83 3.87
CA PRO A 108 -14.33 -15.72 4.46
C PRO A 108 -14.24 -16.07 5.94
N ASP A 109 -13.50 -15.26 6.71
CA ASP A 109 -13.56 -15.25 8.17
C ASP A 109 -13.89 -13.82 8.58
N PHE A 110 -15.20 -13.56 8.72
CA PHE A 110 -15.68 -12.43 9.47
C PHE A 110 -15.07 -12.52 10.87
N LEU A 111 -14.15 -11.61 11.19
CA LEU A 111 -13.65 -11.50 12.56
C LEU A 111 -14.84 -11.27 13.50
N PRO A 112 -14.83 -11.86 14.70
CA PRO A 112 -15.79 -11.49 15.73
C PRO A 112 -15.55 -10.02 16.11
N GLY A 113 -16.28 -9.10 15.49
CA GLY A 113 -16.12 -7.64 15.68
C GLY A 113 -16.28 -6.74 14.45
N GLY A 114 -16.38 -7.28 13.23
CA GLY A 114 -16.66 -6.50 12.00
C GLY A 114 -15.56 -6.52 10.94
N LEU A 115 -15.87 -5.95 9.76
CA LEU A 115 -14.93 -5.82 8.64
C LEU A 115 -13.80 -4.84 8.98
N ILE A 116 -12.56 -5.16 8.60
CA ILE A 116 -11.45 -4.22 8.69
C ILE A 116 -11.65 -3.17 7.59
N ASP A 117 -11.76 -1.92 8.02
CA ASP A 117 -11.88 -0.72 7.17
C ASP A 117 -10.69 -0.61 6.19
N ASP A 118 -10.97 -0.42 4.90
CA ASP A 118 -9.95 -0.37 3.83
C ASP A 118 -8.87 0.68 4.12
N ALA A 119 -9.27 1.83 4.70
CA ALA A 119 -8.36 2.88 5.11
C ALA A 119 -7.37 2.46 6.21
N ALA A 120 -7.78 1.56 7.11
CA ALA A 120 -6.91 1.05 8.17
C ALA A 120 -5.80 0.15 7.61
N VAL A 121 -6.11 -0.67 6.59
CA VAL A 121 -5.13 -1.52 5.93
C VAL A 121 -4.12 -0.68 5.15
N ILE A 122 -4.60 0.26 4.35
CA ILE A 122 -3.74 1.19 3.60
C ILE A 122 -2.82 1.97 4.55
N SER A 123 -3.37 2.53 5.62
CA SER A 123 -2.59 3.22 6.65
C SER A 123 -1.52 2.35 7.30
N PHE A 124 -1.86 1.08 7.55
CA PHE A 124 -0.93 0.13 8.17
C PHE A 124 0.21 -0.26 7.23
N VAL A 125 -0.10 -0.54 5.96
CA VAL A 125 0.91 -0.83 4.94
C VAL A 125 1.80 0.38 4.71
N PHE A 126 1.23 1.57 4.54
CA PHE A 126 1.99 2.81 4.40
C PHE A 126 3.00 2.99 5.53
N LYS A 127 2.60 2.80 6.80
CA LYS A 127 3.52 2.88 7.95
C LYS A 127 4.68 1.88 7.90
N GLN A 128 4.48 0.71 7.32
CA GLN A 128 5.53 -0.31 7.20
C GLN A 128 6.56 0.06 6.13
N VAL A 129 6.11 0.71 5.05
CA VAL A 129 6.96 1.04 3.89
C VAL A 129 7.27 2.55 3.80
N GLN A 130 6.93 3.32 4.83
CA GLN A 130 6.99 4.79 4.82
C GLN A 130 8.36 5.29 4.38
N LYS A 131 9.44 4.72 4.92
CA LYS A 131 10.79 5.12 4.58
C LYS A 131 11.08 4.91 3.09
N ASP A 132 10.71 3.76 2.54
CA ASP A 132 10.95 3.43 1.14
C ASP A 132 10.10 4.32 0.19
N LEU A 133 8.91 4.74 0.64
CA LEU A 133 8.05 5.69 -0.07
C LEU A 133 8.59 7.12 -0.02
N GLU A 134 9.22 7.51 1.09
CA GLU A 134 9.93 8.79 1.21
C GLU A 134 11.11 8.84 0.22
N ASP A 135 11.93 7.79 0.17
CA ASP A 135 13.04 7.66 -0.79
C ASP A 135 12.52 7.71 -2.25
N PHE A 136 11.42 7.03 -2.55
CA PHE A 136 10.77 7.07 -3.87
C PHE A 136 10.27 8.48 -4.23
N LYS A 137 9.70 9.20 -3.26
CA LYS A 137 9.21 10.57 -3.47
C LYS A 137 10.36 11.52 -3.80
N GLU A 138 11.49 11.40 -3.09
CA GLU A 138 12.70 12.19 -3.37
C GLU A 138 13.24 11.90 -4.78
N TRP A 139 13.31 10.62 -5.16
CA TRP A 139 13.71 10.22 -6.51
C TRP A 139 12.78 10.80 -7.59
N LYS A 140 11.46 10.80 -7.36
CA LYS A 140 10.49 11.35 -8.31
C LYS A 140 10.69 12.86 -8.50
N LEU A 141 10.88 13.60 -7.40
CA LEU A 141 11.15 15.04 -7.45
C LEU A 141 12.44 15.35 -8.22
N GLN A 142 13.49 14.55 -8.04
CA GLN A 142 14.74 14.72 -8.80
C GLN A 142 14.53 14.45 -10.29
N ARG A 143 13.78 13.39 -10.63
CA ARG A 143 13.47 13.05 -12.01
C ARG A 143 12.64 14.14 -12.72
N ASP A 144 11.64 14.69 -12.04
CA ASP A 144 10.79 15.74 -12.61
C ASP A 144 11.61 17.03 -12.81
N ASN A 145 12.45 17.43 -11.84
CA ASN A 145 13.33 18.59 -11.97
C ASN A 145 14.39 18.46 -13.08
N THR A 146 14.80 17.24 -13.45
CA THR A 146 15.72 17.03 -14.58
C THR A 146 15.05 17.15 -15.94
N ILE A 147 13.73 16.97 -16.03
CA ILE A 147 13.01 17.09 -17.31
C ILE A 147 12.77 18.57 -17.66
N ASP A 148 12.52 19.41 -16.66
CA ASP A 148 12.29 20.86 -16.86
C ASP A 148 13.58 21.67 -17.12
N ALA A 149 14.77 21.07 -16.91
CA ALA A 149 16.06 21.73 -17.12
C ALA A 149 16.65 21.54 -18.54
N ASP A 150 16.05 20.66 -19.33
CA ASP A 150 16.48 20.28 -20.69
C ASP A 150 15.50 20.80 -21.79
N GLU A 151 14.54 21.67 -21.43
CA GLU A 151 13.62 22.39 -22.34
C GLU A 151 13.97 23.89 -22.43
#